data_AF-A0A7Y6PIT0-F1
#
_entry.id   AF-A0A7Y6PIT0-F1
#
_cell.length_a   1.000
_cell.length_b   1.000
_cell.length_c   1.000
_cell.angle_alpha   90.00
_cell.angle_beta   90.00
_cell.angle_gamma   90.00
#
_symmetry.space_group_name_H-M   'P 1'
#
loop_
_entity.id
_entity.type
_entity.pdbx_description
1 polymer ?
#
loop_
_entity_poly.entity_id
_entity_poly.type
_entity_poly.pdbx_seq_one_letter_code
_entity_poly.pdbx_strand_id
1 'polypeptide(L)'
;RRERMYEFLEKLVRVALPRIRDFKGIESKFDGKGNYTLGIQEQIIFPEINIDSITRILGMNITFVTSAETDEEGYALLKEFGLPFKNAKKD
;
A
#
# COMPACT_ATOMS: atom_id res chain seq x y z
N ARG A 1 14.18 12.48 3.31
CA ARG A 1 13.83 11.04 3.43
C ARG A 1 12.47 10.84 4.10
N ARG A 2 12.21 11.46 5.26
CA ARG A 2 10.94 11.27 6.01
C ARG A 2 9.71 11.84 5.29
N GLU A 3 9.74 13.11 4.87
CA GLU A 3 8.59 13.76 4.21
C GLU A 3 8.16 13.02 2.94
N ARG A 4 9.10 12.73 2.03
CA ARG A 4 8.83 11.97 0.80
C ARG A 4 8.21 10.58 1.04
N MET A 5 8.51 9.93 2.17
CA MET A 5 7.90 8.66 2.52
C MET A 5 6.42 8.84 2.87
N TYR A 6 6.10 9.84 3.69
CA TYR A 6 4.71 10.14 4.05
C TYR A 6 3.90 10.68 2.88
N GLU A 7 4.50 11.52 2.01
CA GLU A 7 3.89 11.96 0.76
C GLU A 7 3.59 10.78 -0.18
N PHE A 8 4.53 9.85 -0.32
CA PHE A 8 4.31 8.63 -1.11
C PHE A 8 3.18 7.79 -0.52
N LEU A 9 3.15 7.61 0.80
CA LEU A 9 2.10 6.87 1.49
C LEU A 9 0.72 7.51 1.29
N GLU A 10 0.62 8.83 1.43
CA GLU A 10 -0.62 9.57 1.19
C GLU A 10 -1.09 9.41 -0.26
N LYS A 11 -0.19 9.57 -1.24
CA LYS A 11 -0.50 9.35 -2.66
C LYS A 11 -0.91 7.90 -2.94
N LEU A 12 -0.21 6.94 -2.35
CA LEU A 12 -0.52 5.52 -2.51
C LEU A 12 -1.95 5.23 -2.04
N VAL A 13 -2.30 5.67 -0.84
CA VAL A 13 -3.62 5.44 -0.23
C VAL A 13 -4.73 6.20 -0.96
N ARG A 14 -4.55 7.50 -1.22
CA ARG A 14 -5.62 8.36 -1.73
C ARG A 14 -5.76 8.35 -3.24
N VAL A 15 -4.70 8.02 -3.98
CA VAL A 15 -4.66 8.18 -5.43
C VAL A 15 -4.39 6.84 -6.14
N ALA A 16 -3.35 6.11 -5.75
CA ALA A 16 -2.93 4.92 -6.50
C ALA A 16 -3.81 3.69 -6.22
N LEU A 17 -4.06 3.34 -4.95
CA LEU A 17 -4.87 2.16 -4.60
C LEU A 17 -6.30 2.22 -5.15
N PRO A 18 -7.03 3.35 -5.10
CA PRO A 18 -8.38 3.45 -5.67
C PRO A 18 -8.42 3.25 -7.20
N ARG A 19 -7.29 3.37 -7.91
CA ARG A 19 -7.19 3.13 -9.35
C ARG A 19 -7.03 1.66 -9.72
N ILE A 20 -6.79 0.78 -8.75
CA ILE A 20 -6.78 -0.66 -8.99
C ILE A 20 -8.19 -1.08 -9.42
N ARG A 21 -8.30 -1.74 -10.57
CA ARG A 21 -9.59 -2.25 -11.05
C ARG A 21 -10.15 -3.29 -10.08
N ASP A 22 -11.45 -3.18 -9.78
CA ASP A 22 -12.16 -4.05 -8.84
C ASP A 22 -11.51 -4.10 -7.44
N PHE A 23 -10.97 -2.95 -6.98
CA PHE A 23 -10.32 -2.87 -5.68
C PHE A 23 -11.27 -3.17 -4.52
N LYS A 24 -10.98 -4.25 -3.80
CA LYS A 24 -11.74 -4.68 -2.60
C LYS A 24 -11.02 -4.37 -1.29
N GLY A 25 -9.88 -3.69 -1.36
CA GLY A 25 -8.94 -3.55 -0.26
C GLY A 25 -7.76 -4.51 -0.37
N ILE A 26 -6.78 -4.30 0.50
CA ILE A 26 -5.55 -5.10 0.58
C ILE A 26 -5.65 -6.19 1.66
N GLU A 27 -4.90 -7.27 1.51
CA GLU A 27 -4.85 -8.35 2.49
C GLU A 27 -4.14 -7.89 3.77
N SER A 28 -4.57 -8.38 4.93
CA SER A 28 -3.96 -8.03 6.23
C SER A 28 -2.93 -9.08 6.68
N LYS A 29 -2.13 -9.61 5.74
CA LYS A 29 -1.08 -10.60 6.05
C LYS A 29 0.25 -9.90 6.26
N PHE A 30 0.73 -9.92 7.49
CA PHE A 30 2.00 -9.36 7.93
C PHE A 30 3.06 -10.48 8.05
N ASP A 31 4.28 -10.11 8.42
CA ASP A 31 5.44 -11.02 8.49
C ASP A 31 5.68 -11.66 9.88
N GLY A 32 4.83 -11.40 10.87
CA GLY A 32 4.99 -11.83 12.26
C GLY A 32 5.78 -10.85 13.12
N LYS A 33 6.27 -9.74 12.56
CA LYS A 33 7.05 -8.69 13.25
C LYS A 33 6.54 -7.30 12.91
N GLY A 34 5.26 -7.17 12.56
CA GLY A 34 4.65 -5.87 12.30
C GLY A 34 5.09 -5.20 10.99
N ASN A 35 5.80 -5.90 10.10
CA ASN A 35 6.08 -5.39 8.76
C ASN A 35 5.07 -5.93 7.76
N TYR A 36 4.77 -5.11 6.76
CA TYR A 36 3.77 -5.42 5.75
C TYR A 36 4.35 -5.29 4.35
N THR A 37 4.08 -6.26 3.48
CA THR A 37 4.47 -6.17 2.07
C THR A 37 3.23 -6.21 1.19
N LEU A 38 3.08 -5.14 0.41
CA LEU A 38 2.03 -4.98 -0.57
C LEU A 38 2.58 -5.28 -1.97
N GLY A 39 1.99 -6.27 -2.63
CA GLY A 39 2.24 -6.54 -4.05
C GLY A 39 1.32 -5.70 -4.94
N ILE A 40 1.91 -4.94 -5.86
CA ILE A 40 1.23 -4.19 -6.91
C ILE A 40 1.52 -4.89 -8.24
N GLN A 41 0.47 -5.32 -8.94
CA GLN A 41 0.62 -6.03 -10.22
C GLN A 41 0.96 -5.08 -11.37
N GLU A 42 0.44 -3.85 -11.32
CA GLU A 42 0.51 -2.91 -12.42
C GLU A 42 0.95 -1.53 -11.92
N GLN A 43 2.16 -1.11 -12.31
CA GLN A 43 2.70 0.21 -11.95
C GLN A 43 1.88 1.39 -12.51
N ILE A 44 0.98 1.15 -13.47
CA ILE A 44 0.13 2.18 -14.08
C ILE A 44 -0.95 2.73 -13.14
N ILE A 45 -1.08 2.16 -11.93
CA ILE A 45 -1.95 2.72 -10.89
C ILE A 45 -1.48 4.12 -10.44
N PHE A 46 -0.20 4.44 -10.62
CA PHE A 46 0.36 5.75 -10.32
C PHE A 46 0.10 6.73 -11.48
N PRO A 47 -0.56 7.88 -11.26
CA PRO A 47 -0.81 8.87 -12.31
C PRO A 47 0.45 9.45 -12.94
N GLU A 48 1.58 9.40 -12.23
CA GLU A 48 2.87 9.86 -12.73
C GLU A 48 3.45 8.97 -13.84
N ILE A 49 2.95 7.74 -14.01
CA ILE A 49 3.40 6.82 -15.06
C ILE A 49 2.65 7.10 -16.35
N ASN A 50 3.38 7.49 -17.40
CA ASN A 50 2.83 7.62 -18.74
C ASN A 50 2.76 6.24 -19.42
N ILE A 51 1.55 5.74 -19.64
CA ILE A 51 1.26 4.45 -20.26
C ILE A 51 1.85 4.35 -21.68
N ASP A 52 1.86 5.45 -22.44
CA ASP A 52 2.35 5.45 -23.83
C ASP A 52 3.87 5.32 -23.91
N SER A 53 4.57 5.63 -22.82
CA SER A 53 6.03 5.55 -22.73
C SER A 53 6.56 4.19 -22.26
N ILE A 54 5.70 3.32 -21.73
CA ILE A 54 6.10 2.03 -21.19
C ILE A 54 5.93 0.91 -22.22
N THR A 55 6.98 0.11 -22.40
CA THR A 55 6.95 -1.04 -23.32
C THR A 55 6.19 -2.25 -22.76
N ARG A 56 6.10 -2.35 -21.42
CA ARG A 56 5.43 -3.43 -20.70
C ARG A 56 4.95 -2.98 -19.33
N ILE A 57 3.83 -3.55 -18.89
CA ILE A 57 3.34 -3.39 -17.51
C ILE A 57 4.22 -4.23 -16.59
N LEU A 58 4.71 -3.60 -15.53
CA LEU A 58 5.50 -4.25 -14.49
C LEU A 58 4.78 -4.16 -13.15
N GLY A 59 4.98 -5.18 -12.33
CA GLY A 59 4.60 -5.16 -10.93
C GLY A 59 5.73 -4.68 -10.03
N MET A 60 5.41 -4.39 -8.78
CA MET A 60 6.36 -4.02 -7.73
C MET A 60 5.88 -4.49 -6.36
N ASN A 61 6.81 -4.66 -5.43
CA ASN A 61 6.51 -4.88 -4.02
C ASN A 61 6.86 -3.62 -3.23
N ILE A 62 5.96 -3.19 -2.37
CA ILE A 62 6.15 -2.08 -1.44
C ILE A 62 6.14 -2.68 -0.03
N THR A 63 7.27 -2.58 0.67
CA THR A 63 7.41 -3.07 2.05
C THR A 63 7.40 -1.91 3.03
N PHE A 64 6.46 -1.94 3.96
CA PHE A 64 6.35 -1.05 5.10
C PHE A 64 7.10 -1.70 6.26
N VAL A 65 8.23 -1.09 6.62
CA VAL A 65 9.00 -1.48 7.79
C VAL A 65 8.58 -0.59 8.95
N THR A 66 8.12 -1.18 10.03
CA THR A 66 7.66 -0.46 11.22
C THR A 66 8.52 -0.80 12.42
N SER A 67 8.33 -0.06 13.52
CA SER A 67 8.92 -0.40 14.82
C SER A 67 7.99 -1.25 15.68
N ALA A 68 6.86 -1.70 15.15
CA ALA A 68 5.94 -2.60 15.86
C ALA A 68 6.63 -3.94 16.12
N GLU A 69 6.31 -4.55 17.26
CA GLU A 69 6.87 -5.87 17.60
C GLU A 69 5.93 -7.00 17.16
N THR A 70 4.66 -6.68 16.94
CA THR A 70 3.61 -7.63 16.56
C THR A 70 2.84 -7.19 15.31
N ASP A 71 2.18 -8.17 14.68
CA ASP A 71 1.35 -7.92 13.50
C ASP A 71 0.10 -7.11 13.85
N GLU A 72 -0.43 -7.25 15.06
CA GLU A 72 -1.58 -6.48 15.55
C GLU A 72 -1.25 -4.99 15.65
N GLU A 73 -0.07 -4.66 16.21
CA GLU A 73 0.42 -3.28 16.30
C GLU A 73 0.69 -2.70 14.91
N GLY A 74 1.37 -3.46 14.04
CA GLY A 74 1.63 -3.06 12.66
C GLY A 74 0.33 -2.83 11.86
N TYR A 75 -0.66 -3.70 12.04
CA TYR A 75 -1.98 -3.59 11.43
C TYR A 75 -2.71 -2.34 11.91
N ALA A 76 -2.79 -2.12 13.22
CA ALA A 76 -3.44 -0.95 13.79
C ALA A 76 -2.79 0.36 13.28
N LEU A 77 -1.46 0.42 13.27
CA LEU A 77 -0.72 1.58 12.77
C LEU A 77 -1.04 1.87 11.30
N LEU A 78 -0.94 0.86 10.43
CA LEU A 78 -1.19 1.04 9.00
C LEU A 78 -2.66 1.33 8.70
N LYS A 79 -3.60 0.77 9.49
CA LYS A 79 -5.03 1.10 9.41
C LYS A 79 -5.25 2.59 9.70
N GLU A 80 -4.65 3.13 10.75
CA GLU A 80 -4.75 4.56 11.09
C GLU A 80 -4.08 5.48 10.05
N PHE A 81 -3.02 5.01 9.39
CA PHE A 81 -2.46 5.70 8.21
C PHE A 81 -3.37 5.63 6.97
N GLY A 82 -4.48 4.92 7.04
CA GLY A 82 -5.50 4.87 6.00
C GLY A 82 -5.34 3.73 5.01
N LEU A 83 -4.48 2.73 5.27
CA LEU A 83 -4.39 1.57 4.38
C LEU A 83 -5.73 0.80 4.37
N PRO A 84 -6.34 0.60 3.19
CA PRO A 84 -7.68 0.03 3.08
C PRO A 84 -7.65 -1.50 3.13
N PHE A 85 -7.51 -2.09 4.32
CA PHE A 85 -7.55 -3.54 4.49
C PHE A 85 -8.96 -4.13 4.23
N LYS A 86 -9.05 -5.28 3.55
CA LYS A 86 -10.33 -5.94 3.17
C LYS A 86 -11.29 -6.18 4.33
N ASN A 87 -10.75 -6.46 5.52
CA ASN A 87 -11.51 -6.83 6.72
C ASN A 87 -11.49 -5.73 7.79
N ALA A 88 -11.12 -4.50 7.45
CA ALA A 88 -11.24 -3.40 8.38
C ALA A 88 -12.73 -3.17 8.66
N LYS A 89 -13.22 -3.71 9.78
CA LYS A 89 -14.50 -3.26 10.33
C LYS A 89 -14.40 -1.74 10.45
N LYS A 90 -15.34 -1.06 9.77
CA LYS A 90 -15.63 0.34 10.02
C LYS A 90 -16.31 0.35 11.38
N ASP A 91 -15.52 0.57 12.42
CA ASP A 91 -16.03 0.91 13.74
C ASP A 91 -16.59 2.33 13.70
#